data_AF-A0A327KXV4-F1
#
_entry.id   AF-A0A327KXV4-F1
#
_cell.length_a   1.000
_cell.length_b   1.000
_cell.length_c   1.000
_cell.angle_alpha   90.00
_cell.angle_beta   90.00
_cell.angle_gamma   90.00
#
_symmetry.space_group_name_H-M   'P 1'
#
loop_
_entity.id
_entity.type
_entity.pdbx_description
1 polymer ?
#
loop_
_entity_poly.entity_id
_entity_poly.type
_entity_poly.pdbx_seq_one_letter_code
_entity_poly.pdbx_strand_id
1 'polypeptide(L)'
;MVPSAVATGSGTPPIGGVPALGPTPAGSPLDGMPDDPRAWSLAQAERVKEVYLALQRQLKYEIESGRYVAIDEIVQQVEREYATVRERLLVIPGKLAAMLVGLDREAIEAALQGEIVEALGELHDPALGDRAGDSGAPPS
;
A
#
# COMPACT_ATOMS: atom_id res chain seq x y z
N MET A 1 39.39 20.28 -18.91
CA MET A 1 40.07 19.22 -18.13
C MET A 1 39.03 18.68 -17.16
N VAL A 2 38.46 17.53 -17.49
CA VAL A 2 37.37 16.87 -16.75
C VAL A 2 37.99 15.67 -16.03
N PRO A 3 37.60 15.36 -14.79
CA PRO A 3 37.68 14.00 -14.30
C PRO A 3 36.30 13.35 -14.24
N SER A 4 36.20 12.21 -14.95
CA SER A 4 35.13 11.23 -14.87
C SER A 4 35.41 10.19 -13.79
N ALA A 5 34.30 9.73 -13.18
CA ALA A 5 33.96 8.38 -12.69
C ALA A 5 34.85 7.66 -11.65
N VAL A 6 34.23 7.14 -10.58
CA VAL A 6 33.79 5.73 -10.55
C VAL A 6 32.78 5.48 -9.42
N ALA A 7 31.77 4.67 -9.74
CA ALA A 7 30.70 4.21 -8.86
C ALA A 7 31.11 2.94 -8.11
N THR A 8 30.63 2.75 -6.87
CA THR A 8 30.38 1.43 -6.27
C THR A 8 29.37 1.60 -5.14
N GLY A 9 28.27 0.85 -5.22
CA GLY A 9 27.23 0.86 -4.20
C GLY A 9 25.92 0.27 -4.69
N SER A 10 25.98 -0.97 -5.19
CA SER A 10 24.80 -1.81 -5.41
C SER A 10 24.11 -2.06 -4.06
N GLY A 11 22.98 -1.41 -3.84
CA GLY A 11 22.08 -1.72 -2.73
C GLY A 11 20.68 -1.87 -3.28
N THR A 12 20.25 -3.11 -3.51
CA THR A 12 18.83 -3.46 -3.65
C THR A 12 18.08 -2.82 -2.47
N PRO A 13 17.08 -1.95 -2.68
CA PRO A 13 16.36 -1.37 -1.55
C PRO A 13 15.67 -2.51 -0.77
N PRO A 14 15.77 -2.55 0.56
CA PRO A 14 15.04 -3.53 1.34
C PRO A 14 13.54 -3.34 1.11
N ILE A 15 12.87 -4.40 0.65
CA ILE A 15 11.42 -4.49 0.64
C ILE A 15 10.98 -4.37 2.11
N GLY A 16 10.43 -3.22 2.49
CA GLY A 16 10.00 -2.96 3.87
C GLY A 16 10.56 -1.69 4.52
N GLY A 17 11.28 -0.84 3.81
CA GLY A 17 11.54 0.52 4.28
C GLY A 17 10.24 1.31 4.34
N VAL A 18 9.62 1.44 5.53
CA VAL A 18 8.62 2.50 5.76
C VAL A 18 9.25 3.81 5.29
N PRO A 19 8.66 4.53 4.31
CA PRO A 19 9.21 5.80 3.89
C PRO A 19 9.35 6.66 5.15
N ALA A 20 10.53 7.27 5.31
CA ALA A 20 10.80 8.19 6.42
C ALA A 20 9.58 9.08 6.57
N LEU A 21 8.93 9.03 7.74
CA LEU A 21 7.79 9.89 8.05
C LEU A 21 8.14 11.26 7.52
N GLY A 22 7.26 11.83 6.67
CA GLY A 22 7.41 13.20 6.20
C GLY A 22 7.69 14.15 7.36
N PRO A 23 8.12 15.40 7.09
CA PRO A 23 8.59 16.32 8.12
C PRO A 23 7.68 16.26 9.34
N THR A 24 8.20 15.77 10.47
CA THR A 24 7.47 15.73 11.74
C THR A 24 6.90 17.13 11.94
N PRO A 25 5.56 17.31 11.99
CA PRO A 25 4.99 18.63 12.15
C PRO A 25 5.60 19.24 13.41
N ALA A 26 6.04 20.48 13.27
CA ALA A 26 6.75 21.23 14.29
C ALA A 26 5.99 21.24 15.61
N GLY A 27 6.49 20.51 16.62
CA GLY A 27 6.02 20.53 18.01
C GLY A 27 4.58 20.07 18.22
N SER A 28 4.30 19.43 19.35
CA SER A 28 2.91 19.20 19.74
C SER A 28 2.26 20.56 20.05
N PRO A 29 0.97 20.81 19.71
CA PRO A 29 0.26 22.03 20.14
C PRO A 29 0.24 22.25 21.65
N LEU A 30 0.59 21.20 22.41
CA LEU A 30 0.67 21.16 23.87
C LEU A 30 2.10 21.36 24.41
N ASP A 31 3.12 21.50 23.55
CA ASP A 31 4.49 21.67 23.99
C ASP A 31 4.64 22.97 24.82
N GLY A 32 5.13 22.82 26.05
CA GLY A 32 5.27 23.93 27.00
C GLY A 32 3.96 24.34 27.71
N MET A 33 2.88 23.59 27.51
CA MET A 33 1.62 23.78 28.24
C MET A 33 1.63 23.00 29.57
N PRO A 34 1.00 23.51 30.64
CA PRO A 34 0.79 22.72 31.86
C PRO A 34 0.04 21.42 31.57
N ASP A 35 0.48 20.32 32.15
CA ASP A 35 -0.16 19.00 31.99
C ASP A 35 -1.62 18.97 32.48
N ASP A 36 -1.96 19.81 33.47
CA ASP A 36 -3.33 19.96 33.96
C ASP A 36 -4.13 20.97 33.10
N PRO A 37 -5.18 20.53 32.37
CA PRO A 37 -6.03 21.40 31.56
C PRO A 37 -6.74 22.51 32.34
N ARG A 38 -6.89 22.34 33.66
CA ARG A 38 -7.56 23.34 34.52
C ARG A 38 -6.66 24.51 34.88
N ALA A 39 -5.34 24.35 34.70
CA ALA A 39 -4.35 25.41 34.91
C ALA A 39 -4.20 26.32 33.68
N TRP A 40 -4.93 26.04 32.59
CA TRP A 40 -4.85 26.77 31.34
C TRP A 40 -5.56 28.12 31.46
N SER A 41 -4.93 29.19 30.95
CA SER A 41 -5.67 30.44 30.73
C SER A 41 -6.66 30.27 29.58
N LEU A 42 -7.72 31.09 29.57
CA LEU A 42 -8.75 31.08 28.53
C LEU A 42 -8.14 31.26 27.12
N ALA A 43 -7.20 32.18 26.97
CA ALA A 43 -6.51 32.42 25.70
C ALA A 43 -5.67 31.20 25.23
N GLN A 44 -5.05 30.47 26.15
CA GLN A 44 -4.32 29.25 25.80
C GLN A 44 -5.26 28.11 25.40
N ALA A 45 -6.36 27.93 26.13
CA ALA A 45 -7.37 26.92 25.80
C ALA A 45 -8.00 27.18 24.42
N GLU A 46 -8.33 28.43 24.12
CA GLU A 46 -8.85 28.84 22.80
C GLU A 46 -7.84 28.59 21.69
N ARG A 47 -6.57 28.96 21.89
CA ARG A 47 -5.50 28.71 20.91
C ARG A 47 -5.38 27.22 20.60
N VAL A 48 -5.29 26.37 21.63
CA VAL A 48 -5.15 24.92 21.47
C VAL A 48 -6.35 24.34 20.72
N LYS A 49 -7.57 24.77 21.07
CA LYS A 49 -8.79 24.38 20.38
C LYS A 49 -8.75 24.73 18.88
N GLU A 50 -8.40 25.97 18.54
CA GLU A 50 -8.36 26.40 17.14
C GLU A 50 -7.27 25.67 16.34
N VAL A 51 -6.11 25.41 16.96
CA VAL A 51 -5.06 24.61 16.33
C VAL A 51 -5.55 23.20 16.05
N TYR A 52 -6.13 22.49 17.02
CA TYR A 52 -6.65 21.14 16.78
C TYR A 52 -7.78 21.10 15.75
N LEU A 53 -8.65 22.11 15.72
CA LEU A 53 -9.67 22.23 14.69
C LEU A 53 -9.06 22.43 13.29
N ALA A 54 -7.99 23.20 13.17
CA ALA A 54 -7.25 23.35 11.91
C ALA A 54 -6.60 22.03 11.47
N LEU A 55 -5.91 21.33 12.39
CA LEU A 55 -5.32 20.01 12.10
C LEU A 55 -6.38 18.99 11.68
N GLN A 56 -7.52 18.95 12.36
CA GLN A 56 -8.61 18.03 12.03
C GLN A 56 -9.15 18.28 10.61
N ARG A 57 -9.34 19.55 10.24
CA ARG A 57 -9.79 19.92 8.89
C ARG A 57 -8.76 19.56 7.83
N GLN A 58 -7.48 19.78 8.11
CA GLN A 58 -6.40 19.39 7.22
C GLN A 58 -6.38 17.87 7.02
N LEU A 59 -6.41 17.09 8.10
CA LEU A 59 -6.40 15.64 8.02
C LEU A 59 -7.61 15.10 7.23
N LYS A 60 -8.78 15.68 7.46
CA LYS A 60 -9.99 15.33 6.70
C LYS A 60 -9.82 15.62 5.21
N TYR A 61 -9.29 16.80 4.85
CA TYR A 61 -8.98 17.12 3.46
C TYR A 61 -7.95 16.17 2.86
N GLU A 62 -6.91 15.79 3.59
CA GLU A 62 -5.88 14.86 3.11
C GLU A 62 -6.42 13.44 2.90
N ILE A 63 -7.38 13.00 3.72
CA ILE A 63 -8.11 11.74 3.48
C ILE A 63 -9.00 11.87 2.25
N GLU A 64 -9.81 12.94 2.15
CA GLU A 64 -10.74 13.15 1.03
C GLU A 64 -10.02 13.36 -0.32
N SER A 65 -8.82 13.93 -0.30
CA SER A 65 -7.97 14.09 -1.49
C SER A 65 -7.19 12.82 -1.87
N GLY A 66 -7.34 11.73 -1.12
CA GLY A 66 -6.71 10.44 -1.40
C GLY A 66 -5.22 10.39 -1.04
N ARG A 67 -4.71 11.34 -0.24
CA ARG A 67 -3.33 11.31 0.27
C ARG A 67 -3.14 10.22 1.30
N TYR A 68 -4.19 9.92 2.07
CA TYR A 68 -4.21 8.85 3.06
C TYR A 68 -5.35 7.88 2.74
N VAL A 69 -5.08 6.60 3.00
CA VAL A 69 -6.05 5.52 2.88
C VAL A 69 -6.09 4.75 4.20
N ALA A 70 -7.24 4.16 4.53
CA ALA A 70 -7.33 3.33 5.72
C ALA A 70 -6.48 2.05 5.52
N ILE A 71 -5.69 1.69 6.52
CA ILE A 71 -4.86 0.49 6.47
C ILE A 71 -5.73 -0.76 6.29
N ASP A 72 -6.89 -0.80 6.92
CA ASP A 72 -7.83 -1.93 6.82
C ASP A 72 -8.33 -2.16 5.39
N GLU A 73 -8.50 -1.09 4.61
CA GLU A 73 -8.89 -1.19 3.20
C GLU A 73 -7.78 -1.84 2.36
N ILE A 74 -6.53 -1.45 2.61
CA ILE A 74 -5.36 -2.04 1.95
C ILE A 74 -5.18 -3.50 2.34
N VAL A 75 -5.34 -3.84 3.62
CA VAL A 75 -5.25 -5.23 4.09
C VAL A 75 -6.27 -6.09 3.37
N GLN A 76 -7.54 -5.66 3.33
CA GLN A 76 -8.58 -6.40 2.63
C GLN A 76 -8.31 -6.53 1.12
N GLN A 77 -7.78 -5.49 0.49
CA GLN A 77 -7.41 -5.55 -0.92
C GLN A 77 -6.32 -6.59 -1.15
N VAL A 78 -5.23 -6.56 -0.38
CA VAL A 78 -4.13 -7.50 -0.49
C VAL A 78 -4.58 -8.94 -0.21
N GLU A 79 -5.44 -9.15 0.79
CA GLU A 79 -5.99 -10.47 1.09
C GLU A 79 -6.81 -11.04 -0.08
N ARG A 80 -7.65 -10.22 -0.72
CA ARG A 80 -8.44 -10.63 -1.90
C ARG A 80 -7.55 -10.98 -3.08
N GLU A 81 -6.54 -10.16 -3.35
CA GLU A 81 -5.58 -10.39 -4.43
C GLU A 81 -4.80 -11.70 -4.19
N TYR A 82 -4.32 -11.92 -2.97
CA TYR A 82 -3.59 -13.14 -2.62
C TYR A 82 -4.47 -14.39 -2.66
N ALA A 83 -5.72 -14.30 -2.21
CA ALA A 83 -6.68 -15.40 -2.28
C ALA A 83 -6.90 -15.85 -3.74
N THR A 84 -7.06 -14.90 -4.65
CA THR A 84 -7.25 -15.16 -6.09
C THR A 84 -6.04 -15.88 -6.69
N VAL A 85 -4.82 -15.42 -6.40
CA VAL A 85 -3.59 -16.07 -6.87
C VAL A 85 -3.47 -17.49 -6.32
N ARG A 86 -3.70 -17.65 -5.02
CA ARG A 86 -3.63 -18.95 -4.36
C ARG A 86 -4.59 -19.95 -4.99
N GLU A 87 -5.83 -19.54 -5.24
CA GLU A 87 -6.83 -20.40 -5.87
C GLU A 87 -6.38 -20.85 -7.26
N ARG A 88 -5.89 -19.94 -8.10
CA ARG A 88 -5.41 -20.28 -9.44
C ARG A 88 -4.22 -21.23 -9.43
N LEU A 89 -3.22 -20.97 -8.60
CA LEU A 89 -2.06 -21.86 -8.47
C LEU A 89 -2.47 -23.28 -8.06
N LEU A 90 -3.51 -23.43 -7.23
CA LEU A 90 -4.02 -24.74 -6.82
C LEU A 90 -4.80 -25.47 -7.92
N VAL A 91 -5.30 -24.76 -8.93
CA VAL A 91 -6.00 -25.36 -10.08
C VAL A 91 -5.03 -25.91 -11.13
N ILE A 92 -3.80 -25.38 -11.21
CA ILE A 92 -2.78 -25.75 -12.22
C ILE A 92 -2.58 -27.27 -12.32
N PRO A 93 -2.39 -28.03 -11.22
CA PRO A 93 -2.19 -29.48 -11.31
C PRO A 93 -3.37 -30.19 -11.95
N GLY A 94 -4.62 -29.77 -11.66
CA GLY A 94 -5.82 -30.34 -12.24
C GLY A 94 -5.98 -30.03 -13.73
N LYS A 95 -5.63 -28.81 -14.15
CA LYS A 95 -5.66 -28.37 -15.55
C LYS A 95 -4.63 -29.11 -16.40
N LEU A 96 -3.41 -29.25 -15.89
CA LEU A 96 -2.29 -29.82 -16.64
C LEU A 96 -2.22 -31.35 -16.56
N ALA A 97 -2.82 -32.00 -15.55
CA ALA A 97 -2.69 -33.45 -15.31
C ALA A 97 -2.92 -34.31 -16.56
N ALA A 98 -3.94 -34.02 -17.38
CA ALA A 98 -4.22 -34.79 -18.59
C ALA A 98 -3.26 -34.46 -19.75
N MET A 99 -2.79 -33.22 -19.84
CA MET A 99 -1.90 -32.75 -20.90
C MET A 99 -0.44 -33.20 -20.71
N LEU A 100 -0.03 -33.46 -19.47
CA LEU A 100 1.34 -33.85 -19.13
C LEU A 100 1.62 -35.35 -19.35
N VAL A 101 0.59 -36.16 -19.57
CA VAL A 101 0.75 -37.61 -19.76
C VAL A 101 1.52 -37.89 -21.07
N GLY A 102 2.68 -38.54 -20.93
CA GLY A 102 3.49 -38.97 -22.08
C GLY A 102 4.46 -37.91 -22.61
N LEU A 103 4.52 -36.73 -21.99
CA LEU A 103 5.55 -35.73 -22.27
C LEU A 103 6.87 -36.09 -21.60
N ASP A 104 7.97 -35.58 -22.16
CA ASP A 104 9.27 -35.65 -21.53
C ASP A 104 9.41 -34.61 -20.41
N ARG A 105 10.45 -34.77 -19.59
CA ARG A 105 10.64 -33.93 -18.40
C ARG A 105 10.78 -32.44 -18.75
N GLU A 106 11.50 -32.11 -19.82
CA GLU A 106 11.69 -30.71 -20.23
C GLU A 106 10.38 -30.06 -20.69
N ALA A 107 9.55 -30.77 -21.47
CA ALA A 107 8.24 -30.26 -21.86
C ALA A 107 7.30 -30.12 -20.67
N ILE A 108 7.38 -31.03 -19.68
CA ILE A 108 6.60 -30.95 -18.44
C ILE A 108 6.99 -29.69 -17.65
N GLU A 109 8.30 -29.45 -17.43
CA GLU A 109 8.79 -28.28 -16.71
C GLU A 109 8.42 -26.98 -17.44
N ALA A 110 8.54 -26.94 -18.77
CA ALA A 110 8.15 -25.78 -19.58
C ALA A 110 6.64 -25.49 -19.48
N ALA A 111 5.79 -26.52 -19.55
CA ALA A 111 4.33 -26.36 -19.45
C ALA A 111 3.88 -25.87 -18.06
N LEU A 112 4.45 -26.45 -16.99
CA LEU A 112 4.21 -26.00 -15.62
C LEU A 112 4.67 -24.56 -15.41
N GLN A 113 5.88 -24.23 -15.84
CA GLN A 113 6.44 -22.90 -15.65
C GLN A 113 5.68 -21.84 -16.45
N GLY A 114 5.22 -22.16 -17.66
CA GLY A 114 4.36 -21.28 -18.45
C GLY A 114 3.05 -20.93 -17.73
N GLU A 115 2.35 -21.94 -17.22
CA GLU A 115 1.07 -21.73 -16.52
C GLU A 115 1.25 -20.97 -15.19
N ILE A 116 2.34 -21.26 -14.45
CA ILE A 116 2.67 -20.52 -13.22
C ILE A 116 2.97 -19.05 -13.55
N VAL A 117 3.73 -18.77 -14.60
CA VAL A 117 4.05 -17.40 -15.03
C VAL A 117 2.80 -16.67 -15.51
N GLU A 118 1.89 -17.33 -16.21
CA GLU A 118 0.60 -16.75 -16.62
C GLU A 118 -0.25 -16.41 -15.39
N ALA A 119 -0.42 -17.35 -14.45
CA ALA A 119 -1.17 -17.16 -13.22
C ALA A 119 -0.59 -16.04 -12.33
N LEU A 120 0.74 -15.89 -12.30
CA LEU A 120 1.42 -14.79 -11.59
C LEU A 120 1.44 -13.47 -12.39
N GLY A 121 1.37 -13.53 -13.71
CA GLY A 121 1.35 -12.35 -14.58
C GLY A 121 0.06 -11.54 -14.43
N GLU A 122 -1.07 -12.22 -14.23
CA GLU A 122 -2.36 -11.56 -13.95
C GLU A 122 -2.38 -10.77 -12.64
N LEU A 123 -1.45 -11.05 -11.70
CA LEU A 123 -1.30 -10.27 -10.47
C LEU A 123 -0.86 -8.82 -10.73
N HIS A 124 -0.26 -8.55 -11.89
CA HIS A 124 0.25 -7.22 -12.23
C HIS A 124 -0.76 -6.37 -13.02
N ASP A 125 -1.97 -6.87 -13.28
CA ASP A 125 -2.97 -6.10 -14.03
C ASP A 125 -3.75 -5.15 -13.10
N PRO A 126 -3.52 -3.81 -13.16
CA PRO A 126 -4.24 -2.84 -12.33
C PRO A 126 -5.74 -2.78 -12.64
N ALA A 127 -6.20 -3.32 -13.77
CA ALA A 127 -7.61 -3.34 -14.16
C ALA A 127 -8.52 -4.24 -13.28
N LEU A 128 -7.93 -5.05 -12.39
CA LEU A 128 -8.68 -5.78 -11.37
C LEU A 128 -8.99 -4.92 -10.13
N GLY A 129 -8.17 -3.89 -9.85
CA GLY A 129 -8.35 -2.96 -8.73
C GLY A 129 -9.41 -1.88 -9.00
N ASP A 130 -9.50 -1.37 -10.23
CA ASP A 130 -10.40 -0.26 -10.59
C ASP A 130 -11.90 -0.63 -10.55
N ARG A 131 -12.24 -1.92 -10.68
CA ARG A 131 -13.64 -2.37 -10.65
C ARG A 131 -14.27 -2.34 -9.25
N ALA A 132 -13.46 -2.20 -8.19
CA ALA A 132 -13.95 -2.10 -6.82
C ALA A 132 -14.26 -0.65 -6.37
N GLY A 133 -13.79 0.36 -7.10
CA GLY A 133 -13.93 1.78 -6.74
C GLY A 133 -15.26 2.45 -7.11
N ASP A 134 -16.11 1.80 -7.91
CA ASP A 134 -17.35 2.42 -8.46
C ASP A 134 -18.59 2.31 -7.53
N SER A 135 -18.42 1.84 -6.29
CA SER A 135 -19.56 1.60 -5.37
C SER A 135 -19.90 2.80 -4.46
N GLY A 136 -19.59 4.03 -4.86
CA GLY A 136 -19.60 5.20 -3.95
C GLY A 136 -20.20 6.51 -4.46
N ALA A 137 -20.80 6.57 -5.65
CA ALA A 137 -21.43 7.81 -6.13
C ALA A 137 -22.84 7.99 -5.52
N PRO A 138 -23.13 9.04 -4.73
CA PRO A 138 -24.49 9.33 -4.32
C PRO A 138 -25.29 9.85 -5.53
N PRO A 139 -26.57 9.47 -5.68
CA PRO A 139 -27.41 10.00 -6.76
C PRO A 139 -27.70 11.49 -6.57
N SER A 140 -27.56 12.25 -7.66
CA SER A 140 -27.96 13.66 -7.79
C SER A 140 -29.47 13.86 -7.74
#